data_AF-A0A8S3PVM7-F1
#
_entry.id   AF-A0A8S3PVM7-F1
#
_cell.length_a   1.000
_cell.length_b   1.000
_cell.length_c   1.000
_cell.angle_alpha   90.00
_cell.angle_beta   90.00
_cell.angle_gamma   90.00
#
_symmetry.space_group_name_H-M   'P 1'
#
loop_
_entity.id
_entity.type
_entity.pdbx_description
1 polymer ?
#
loop_
_entity_poly.entity_id
_entity_poly.type
_entity_poly.pdbx_seq_one_letter_code
_entity_poly.pdbx_strand_id
1 'polypeptide(L)'
;MNYLEKSCLYLEEYISSITGAQNDSVHMARLHGTTMFKDAKSDAEEHIYKQLNLKIDEFMDLASYDWLLPEAKGHASGYVIDLVAFLQSTFMSFTNLPEKVAKTACMSACKHIANSLKEFLLDNEIRQLTMGSLQQFNLDLIQCEQFAASEPIPGANDGNLTLAFAGIRQLLDLFLNWDWSLYLADYGQTNSKYVRVQPQVALSLLEKLHNADKKKNTIFGSLNKKERDKKKLLDTVLKQLRGLVNGSTQQIQG
;
A
#
# COMPACT_ATOMS: atom_id res chain seq x y z
N MET A 1 14.05 17.54 -20.81
CA MET A 1 13.00 18.47 -20.31
C MET A 1 13.55 19.48 -19.32
N ASN A 2 14.01 19.10 -18.12
CA ASN A 2 14.58 20.04 -17.12
C ASN A 2 15.67 20.99 -17.67
N TYR A 3 16.57 20.48 -18.51
CA TYR A 3 17.61 21.31 -19.14
C TYR A 3 17.04 22.24 -20.21
N LEU A 4 16.03 21.80 -20.97
CA LEU A 4 15.39 22.62 -22.00
C LEU A 4 14.58 23.76 -21.39
N GLU A 5 13.87 23.49 -20.29
CA GLU A 5 13.16 24.53 -19.52
C GLU A 5 14.12 25.61 -19.01
N LYS A 6 15.31 25.23 -18.51
CA LYS A 6 16.36 26.18 -18.13
C LYS A 6 16.95 26.91 -19.33
N SER A 7 17.09 26.24 -20.47
CA SER A 7 17.62 26.84 -21.70
C SER A 7 16.69 27.85 -22.36
N CYS A 8 15.39 27.87 -22.03
CA CYS A 8 14.47 28.89 -22.50
C CYS A 8 14.92 30.31 -22.11
N LEU A 9 15.60 30.47 -20.97
CA LEU A 9 16.15 31.75 -20.52
C LEU A 9 17.27 32.26 -21.45
N TYR A 10 18.15 31.36 -21.92
CA TYR A 10 19.23 31.74 -22.83
C TYR A 10 18.71 31.99 -24.25
N LEU A 11 17.67 31.25 -24.67
CA LEU A 11 17.00 31.48 -25.95
C LEU A 11 16.32 32.86 -25.98
N GLU A 12 15.76 33.30 -24.84
CA GLU A 12 15.14 34.60 -24.63
C GLU A 12 16.15 35.74 -24.75
N GLU A 13 17.28 35.64 -24.06
CA GLU A 13 18.38 36.61 -24.15
C GLU A 13 18.89 36.75 -25.59
N TYR A 14 19.02 35.62 -26.29
CA TYR A 14 19.42 35.58 -27.70
C TYR A 14 18.39 36.23 -28.63
N ILE A 15 17.10 35.86 -28.54
CA ILE A 15 16.04 36.42 -29.40
C ILE A 15 15.86 37.92 -29.15
N SER A 16 15.91 38.37 -27.90
CA SER A 16 15.86 39.79 -27.55
C SER A 16 17.05 40.55 -28.14
N SER A 17 18.26 39.98 -28.04
CA SER A 17 19.48 40.58 -28.61
C SER A 17 19.45 40.74 -30.15
N ILE A 18 18.76 39.84 -30.86
CA ILE A 18 18.69 39.87 -32.33
C ILE A 18 17.51 40.68 -32.86
N THR A 19 16.34 40.56 -32.24
CA THR A 19 15.09 41.10 -32.81
C THR A 19 14.76 42.52 -32.35
N GLY A 20 15.36 43.00 -31.25
CA GLY A 20 15.04 44.31 -30.65
C GLY A 20 13.58 44.44 -30.19
N ALA A 21 12.83 43.34 -30.14
CA ALA A 21 11.43 43.31 -29.76
C ALA A 21 11.22 43.73 -28.30
N GLN A 22 10.21 44.57 -28.04
CA GLN A 22 9.85 44.96 -26.67
C GLN A 22 9.41 43.75 -25.84
N ASN A 23 9.71 43.82 -24.54
CA ASN A 23 9.64 42.72 -23.58
C ASN A 23 8.33 41.89 -23.60
N ASP A 24 7.18 42.47 -23.97
CA ASP A 24 5.86 41.83 -23.81
C ASP A 24 5.59 40.65 -24.77
N SER A 25 6.01 40.74 -26.04
CA SER A 25 5.80 39.64 -27.02
C SER A 25 6.74 38.46 -26.75
N VAL A 26 7.96 38.77 -26.31
CA VAL A 26 8.96 37.80 -25.85
C VAL A 26 8.49 37.11 -24.55
N HIS A 27 7.81 37.84 -23.66
CA HIS A 27 7.24 37.30 -22.42
C HIS A 27 6.10 36.29 -22.65
N MET A 28 5.22 36.54 -23.63
CA MET A 28 4.13 35.61 -23.95
C MET A 28 4.66 34.30 -24.54
N ALA A 29 5.62 34.37 -25.47
CA ALA A 29 6.28 33.18 -26.01
C ALA A 29 7.03 32.39 -24.92
N ARG A 30 7.64 33.08 -23.94
CA ARG A 30 8.28 32.48 -22.76
C ARG A 30 7.29 31.75 -21.86
N LEU A 31 6.16 32.37 -21.54
CA LEU A 31 5.13 31.76 -20.71
C LEU A 31 4.59 30.49 -21.39
N HIS A 32 4.31 30.55 -22.69
CA HIS A 32 3.84 29.40 -23.46
C HIS A 32 4.89 28.27 -23.53
N GLY A 33 6.14 28.56 -23.89
CA GLY A 33 7.20 27.53 -23.97
C GLY A 33 7.50 26.86 -22.63
N THR A 34 7.63 27.67 -21.56
CA THR A 34 7.88 27.15 -20.20
C THR A 34 6.72 26.27 -19.72
N THR A 35 5.47 26.67 -20.00
CA THR A 35 4.28 25.89 -19.64
C THR A 35 4.26 24.56 -20.39
N MET A 36 4.50 24.55 -21.70
CA MET A 36 4.57 23.31 -22.48
C MET A 36 5.66 22.34 -22.00
N PHE A 37 6.84 22.83 -21.61
CA PHE A 37 7.89 21.96 -21.06
C PHE A 37 7.55 21.43 -19.67
N LYS A 38 6.85 22.22 -18.84
CA LYS A 38 6.34 21.76 -17.55
C LYS A 38 5.27 20.69 -17.72
N ASP A 39 4.33 20.88 -18.64
CA ASP A 39 3.28 19.91 -18.94
C ASP A 39 3.91 18.61 -19.47
N ALA A 40 4.78 18.70 -20.48
CA ALA A 40 5.45 17.52 -21.04
C ALA A 40 6.35 16.80 -20.03
N LYS A 41 6.93 17.51 -19.06
CA LYS A 41 7.65 16.92 -17.92
C LYS A 41 6.69 16.21 -16.97
N SER A 42 5.58 16.84 -16.60
CA SER A 42 4.55 16.25 -15.75
C SER A 42 4.00 14.96 -16.37
N ASP A 43 3.70 14.99 -17.67
CA ASP A 43 3.23 13.83 -18.43
C ASP A 43 4.27 12.69 -18.43
N ALA A 44 5.54 13.03 -18.60
CA ALA A 44 6.62 12.04 -18.54
C ALA A 44 6.77 11.44 -17.13
N GLU A 45 6.66 12.25 -16.08
CA GLU A 45 6.68 11.79 -14.68
C GLU A 45 5.50 10.86 -14.39
N GLU A 46 4.28 11.24 -14.77
CA GLU A 46 3.08 10.40 -14.64
C GLU A 46 3.23 9.09 -15.40
N HIS A 47 3.79 9.14 -16.61
CA HIS A 47 4.03 7.94 -17.41
C HIS A 47 4.99 6.97 -16.71
N ILE A 48 6.04 7.47 -16.05
CA ILE A 48 6.96 6.62 -15.26
C ILE A 48 6.18 5.90 -14.15
N TYR A 49 5.36 6.63 -13.39
CA TYR A 49 4.60 6.04 -12.28
C TYR A 49 3.60 4.99 -12.78
N LYS A 50 2.89 5.30 -13.88
CA LYS A 50 1.93 4.40 -14.50
C LYS A 50 2.58 3.12 -15.00
N GLN A 51 3.68 3.22 -15.75
CA GLN A 51 4.38 2.04 -16.28
C GLN A 51 4.96 1.18 -15.15
N LEU A 52 5.47 1.81 -14.10
CA LEU A 52 5.95 1.09 -12.93
C LEU A 52 4.82 0.32 -12.25
N ASN A 53 3.66 0.95 -12.02
CA ASN A 53 2.51 0.28 -11.40
C ASN A 53 1.93 -0.83 -12.28
N LEU A 54 1.85 -0.64 -13.60
CA LEU A 54 1.46 -1.70 -14.53
C LEU A 54 2.41 -2.90 -14.44
N LYS A 55 3.71 -2.65 -14.33
CA LYS A 55 4.68 -3.74 -14.18
C LYS A 55 4.56 -4.44 -12.84
N ILE A 56 4.23 -3.71 -11.77
CA ILE A 56 3.91 -4.28 -10.47
C ILE A 56 2.66 -5.17 -10.58
N ASP A 57 1.61 -4.74 -11.27
CA ASP A 57 0.40 -5.52 -11.49
C ASP A 57 0.71 -6.87 -12.13
N GLU A 58 1.59 -6.92 -13.13
CA GLU A 58 2.01 -8.19 -13.74
C GLU A 58 2.64 -9.17 -12.74
N PHE A 59 3.37 -8.69 -11.72
CA PHE A 59 3.88 -9.54 -10.64
C PHE A 59 2.78 -9.93 -9.65
N MET A 60 1.87 -9.00 -9.34
CA MET A 60 0.75 -9.25 -8.42
C MET A 60 -0.21 -10.31 -9.01
N ASP A 61 -0.41 -10.33 -10.33
CA ASP A 61 -1.21 -11.34 -11.03
C ASP A 61 -0.67 -12.77 -10.88
N LEU A 62 0.61 -12.93 -10.50
CA LEU A 62 1.21 -14.24 -10.20
C LEU A 62 0.89 -14.74 -8.78
N ALA A 63 0.25 -13.93 -7.95
CA ALA A 63 -0.09 -14.29 -6.59
C ALA A 63 -1.04 -15.51 -6.57
N SER A 64 -0.60 -16.58 -5.92
CA SER A 64 -1.37 -17.81 -5.76
C SER A 64 -1.36 -18.25 -4.30
N TYR A 65 -2.19 -17.57 -3.50
CA TYR A 65 -2.34 -17.86 -2.09
C TYR A 65 -3.22 -19.11 -1.86
N ASP A 66 -2.69 -20.06 -1.11
CA ASP A 66 -3.51 -21.10 -0.48
C ASP A 66 -4.10 -20.52 0.82
N TRP A 67 -5.35 -20.04 0.74
CA TRP A 67 -6.06 -19.46 1.89
C TRP A 67 -6.44 -20.48 2.96
N LEU A 68 -6.29 -21.79 2.69
CA LEU A 68 -6.60 -22.85 3.65
C LEU A 68 -5.34 -23.49 4.25
N LEU A 69 -4.19 -22.86 4.03
CA LEU A 69 -2.89 -23.34 4.50
C LEU A 69 -2.88 -23.52 6.03
N PRO A 70 -2.51 -24.70 6.57
CA PRO A 70 -2.55 -24.93 8.01
C PRO A 70 -1.51 -24.09 8.78
N GLU A 71 -0.32 -23.91 8.20
CA GLU A 71 0.82 -23.18 8.77
C GLU A 71 1.62 -22.51 7.64
N ALA A 72 2.30 -21.39 7.92
CA ALA A 72 3.12 -20.71 6.93
C ALA A 72 4.29 -21.58 6.44
N LYS A 73 4.72 -21.36 5.19
CA LYS A 73 5.84 -22.09 4.56
C LYS A 73 7.21 -21.67 5.10
N GLY A 74 7.28 -20.60 5.89
CA GLY A 74 8.51 -20.10 6.53
C GLY A 74 9.37 -19.19 5.65
N HIS A 75 8.99 -18.96 4.40
CA HIS A 75 9.62 -17.99 3.50
C HIS A 75 8.53 -17.22 2.73
N ALA A 76 8.88 -16.05 2.18
CA ALA A 76 7.96 -15.29 1.35
C ALA A 76 7.69 -15.98 0.00
N SER A 77 6.56 -15.62 -0.61
CA SER A 77 6.13 -16.09 -1.91
C SER A 77 7.08 -15.63 -3.01
N GLY A 78 7.33 -16.50 -4.00
CA GLY A 78 8.30 -16.24 -5.08
C GLY A 78 8.02 -14.94 -5.83
N TYR A 79 6.75 -14.66 -6.15
CA TYR A 79 6.37 -13.44 -6.86
C TYR A 79 6.77 -12.15 -6.11
N VAL A 80 6.76 -12.17 -4.77
CA VAL A 80 7.17 -11.02 -3.95
C VAL A 80 8.69 -10.85 -3.98
N ILE A 81 9.43 -11.95 -3.91
CA ILE A 81 10.89 -11.92 -4.02
C ILE A 81 11.30 -11.36 -5.39
N ASP A 82 10.67 -11.84 -6.46
CA ASP A 82 10.94 -11.39 -7.82
C ASP A 82 10.54 -9.92 -8.03
N LEU A 83 9.39 -9.51 -7.47
CA LEU A 83 8.93 -8.12 -7.47
C LEU A 83 9.92 -7.19 -6.76
N VAL A 84 10.37 -7.57 -5.57
CA VAL A 84 11.34 -6.77 -4.79
C VAL A 84 12.67 -6.65 -5.55
N ALA A 85 13.16 -7.76 -6.12
CA ALA A 85 14.38 -7.74 -6.94
C ALA A 85 14.23 -6.84 -8.18
N PHE A 86 13.09 -6.90 -8.86
CA PHE A 86 12.77 -6.02 -9.97
C PHE A 86 12.78 -4.55 -9.56
N LEU A 87 12.13 -4.19 -8.44
CA LEU A 87 12.08 -2.81 -7.96
C LEU A 87 13.46 -2.30 -7.56
N GLN A 88 14.27 -3.10 -6.86
CA GLN A 88 15.66 -2.75 -6.52
C GLN A 88 16.47 -2.45 -7.79
N SER A 89 16.44 -3.35 -8.78
CA SER A 89 17.16 -3.15 -10.05
C SER A 89 16.66 -1.92 -10.82
N THR A 90 15.35 -1.68 -10.82
CA THR A 90 14.72 -0.54 -11.49
C THR A 90 15.13 0.78 -10.86
N PHE A 91 15.04 0.89 -9.53
CA PHE A 91 15.39 2.12 -8.82
C PHE A 91 16.90 2.39 -8.80
N MET A 92 17.75 1.37 -8.80
CA MET A 92 19.20 1.55 -9.02
C MET A 92 19.49 2.17 -10.39
N SER A 93 18.63 1.94 -11.39
CA SER A 93 18.77 2.50 -12.73
C SER A 93 18.24 3.94 -12.85
N PHE A 94 17.65 4.51 -11.80
CA PHE A 94 17.10 5.89 -11.79
C PHE A 94 18.18 6.98 -11.64
N THR A 95 19.43 6.71 -12.04
CA THR A 95 20.58 7.61 -11.85
C THR A 95 20.42 8.99 -12.49
N ASN A 96 19.57 9.10 -13.52
CA ASN A 96 19.37 10.33 -14.30
C ASN A 96 18.04 11.04 -14.00
N LEU A 97 17.22 10.50 -13.10
CA LEU A 97 15.97 11.13 -12.72
C LEU A 97 16.18 12.17 -11.62
N PRO A 98 15.42 13.28 -11.60
CA PRO A 98 15.42 14.18 -10.47
C PRO A 98 15.03 13.43 -9.18
N GLU A 99 15.71 13.70 -8.07
CA GLU A 99 15.50 13.03 -6.79
C GLU A 99 14.02 12.99 -6.36
N LYS A 100 13.30 14.10 -6.55
CA LYS A 100 11.87 14.20 -6.25
C LYS A 100 11.02 13.22 -7.08
N VAL A 101 11.36 13.02 -8.36
CA VAL A 101 10.66 12.10 -9.25
C VAL A 101 10.93 10.66 -8.83
N ALA A 102 12.18 10.32 -8.53
CA ALA A 102 12.55 8.99 -8.03
C ALA A 102 11.83 8.68 -6.70
N LYS A 103 11.80 9.63 -5.76
CA LYS A 103 11.07 9.53 -4.49
C LYS A 103 9.57 9.32 -4.68
N THR A 104 8.98 10.07 -5.61
CA THR A 104 7.55 9.97 -5.90
C THR A 104 7.21 8.63 -6.56
N ALA A 105 8.05 8.15 -7.49
CA ALA A 105 7.91 6.83 -8.10
C ALA A 105 8.00 5.70 -7.06
N CYS A 106 9.00 5.76 -6.16
CA CYS A 106 9.18 4.75 -5.11
C CYS A 106 8.00 4.74 -4.13
N MET A 107 7.50 5.92 -3.74
CA MET A 107 6.31 6.04 -2.90
C MET A 107 5.06 5.52 -3.63
N SER A 108 4.91 5.83 -4.92
CA SER A 108 3.79 5.34 -5.74
C SER A 108 3.79 3.81 -5.79
N ALA A 109 4.94 3.20 -6.08
CA ALA A 109 5.10 1.75 -6.08
C ALA A 109 4.77 1.12 -4.71
N CYS A 110 5.31 1.67 -3.62
CA CYS A 110 5.04 1.13 -2.27
C CYS A 110 3.55 1.21 -1.91
N LYS A 111 2.88 2.32 -2.22
CA LYS A 111 1.44 2.48 -2.02
C LYS A 111 0.63 1.51 -2.88
N HIS A 112 1.03 1.33 -4.14
CA HIS A 112 0.38 0.42 -5.07
C HIS A 112 0.44 -1.02 -4.54
N ILE A 113 1.64 -1.49 -4.16
CA ILE A 113 1.83 -2.81 -3.55
C ILE A 113 0.99 -2.97 -2.28
N ALA A 114 1.03 -2.00 -1.36
CA ALA A 114 0.26 -2.06 -0.12
C ALA A 114 -1.25 -2.16 -0.37
N ASN A 115 -1.76 -1.46 -1.39
CA ASN A 115 -3.16 -1.52 -1.79
C ASN A 115 -3.51 -2.87 -2.42
N SER A 116 -2.72 -3.36 -3.39
CA SER A 116 -2.95 -4.66 -4.02
C SER A 116 -2.89 -5.82 -3.01
N LEU A 117 -1.95 -5.77 -2.06
CA LEU A 117 -1.89 -6.73 -0.96
C LEU A 117 -3.16 -6.67 -0.09
N LYS A 118 -3.64 -5.47 0.25
CA LYS A 118 -4.89 -5.31 1.00
C LYS A 118 -6.09 -5.84 0.21
N GLU A 119 -6.13 -5.63 -1.10
CA GLU A 119 -7.18 -6.13 -1.99
C GLU A 119 -7.20 -7.66 -2.01
N PHE A 120 -6.05 -8.34 -2.06
CA PHE A 120 -6.00 -9.79 -1.92
C PHE A 120 -6.65 -10.29 -0.63
N LEU A 121 -6.43 -9.63 0.51
CA LEU A 121 -7.08 -10.03 1.76
C LEU A 121 -8.60 -9.80 1.74
N LEU A 122 -9.05 -8.80 1.00
CA LEU A 122 -10.44 -8.34 0.99
C LEU A 122 -11.26 -8.89 -0.18
N ASP A 123 -10.65 -9.58 -1.12
CA ASP A 123 -11.32 -10.20 -2.27
C ASP A 123 -12.54 -11.02 -1.84
N ASN A 124 -13.69 -10.72 -2.46
CA ASN A 124 -14.98 -11.33 -2.16
C ASN A 124 -15.04 -12.81 -2.57
N GLU A 125 -14.19 -13.25 -3.50
CA GLU A 125 -14.07 -14.65 -3.88
C GLU A 125 -13.48 -15.49 -2.73
N ILE A 126 -12.70 -14.87 -1.86
CA ILE A 126 -12.13 -15.52 -0.67
C ILE A 126 -13.18 -15.50 0.44
N ARG A 127 -13.89 -16.62 0.58
CA ARG A 127 -14.90 -16.80 1.64
C ARG A 127 -14.33 -17.24 2.99
N GLN A 128 -13.14 -17.83 2.97
CA GLN A 128 -12.51 -18.46 4.12
C GLN A 128 -11.00 -18.29 4.03
N LEU A 129 -10.36 -18.01 5.16
CA LEU A 129 -8.90 -18.04 5.29
C LEU A 129 -8.49 -18.59 6.66
N THR A 130 -7.30 -19.16 6.77
CA THR A 130 -6.76 -19.72 8.01
C THR A 130 -5.73 -18.79 8.65
N MET A 131 -5.37 -19.06 9.91
CA MET A 131 -4.26 -18.34 10.54
C MET A 131 -2.92 -18.64 9.84
N GLY A 132 -2.72 -19.87 9.35
CA GLY A 132 -1.52 -20.25 8.59
C GLY A 132 -1.37 -19.48 7.29
N SER A 133 -2.46 -19.26 6.54
CA SER A 133 -2.41 -18.43 5.33
C SER A 133 -2.15 -16.95 5.66
N LEU A 134 -2.69 -16.45 6.78
CA LEU A 134 -2.44 -15.07 7.21
C LEU A 134 -0.99 -14.86 7.66
N GLN A 135 -0.39 -15.87 8.30
CA GLN A 135 1.04 -15.88 8.63
C GLN A 135 1.92 -15.94 7.36
N GLN A 136 1.51 -16.70 6.34
CA GLN A 136 2.22 -16.71 5.05
C GLN A 136 2.16 -15.33 4.40
N PHE A 137 0.98 -14.71 4.35
CA PHE A 137 0.79 -13.35 3.85
C PHE A 137 1.62 -12.32 4.64
N ASN A 138 1.80 -12.53 5.94
CA ASN A 138 2.65 -11.68 6.76
C ASN A 138 4.14 -11.73 6.33
N LEU A 139 4.65 -12.90 5.91
CA LEU A 139 6.02 -13.00 5.40
C LEU A 139 6.20 -12.20 4.11
N ASP A 140 5.18 -12.20 3.26
CA ASP A 140 5.13 -11.45 2.01
C ASP A 140 5.16 -9.94 2.29
N LEU A 141 4.33 -9.46 3.23
CA LEU A 141 4.35 -8.06 3.66
C LEU A 141 5.69 -7.65 4.26
N ILE A 142 6.32 -8.50 5.08
CA ILE A 142 7.63 -8.22 5.69
C ILE A 142 8.69 -7.97 4.60
N GLN A 143 8.68 -8.71 3.49
CA GLN A 143 9.62 -8.47 2.40
C GLN A 143 9.42 -7.08 1.76
N CYS A 144 8.17 -6.67 1.53
CA CYS A 144 7.87 -5.34 1.00
C CYS A 144 8.29 -4.22 1.96
N GLU A 145 8.11 -4.42 3.27
CA GLU A 145 8.55 -3.47 4.30
C GLU A 145 10.07 -3.39 4.42
N GLN A 146 10.77 -4.52 4.33
CA GLN A 146 12.22 -4.58 4.30
C GLN A 146 12.77 -3.85 3.07
N PHE A 147 12.14 -4.02 1.92
CA PHE A 147 12.46 -3.23 0.72
C PHE A 147 12.29 -1.73 0.98
N ALA A 148 11.15 -1.29 1.52
CA ALA A 148 10.90 0.12 1.83
C ALA A 148 11.90 0.71 2.85
N ALA A 149 12.37 -0.11 3.79
CA ALA A 149 13.37 0.27 4.79
C ALA A 149 14.82 0.23 4.28
N SER A 150 15.08 -0.39 3.12
CA SER A 150 16.43 -0.60 2.57
C SER A 150 17.05 0.62 1.88
N GLU A 151 16.38 1.78 1.94
CA GLU A 151 16.74 2.98 1.18
C GLU A 151 16.86 2.68 -0.33
N PRO A 152 15.75 2.29 -0.99
CA PRO A 152 15.77 1.85 -2.39
C PRO A 152 16.23 2.91 -3.39
N ILE A 153 16.23 4.19 -2.96
CA ILE A 153 16.81 5.32 -3.66
C ILE A 153 17.55 6.20 -2.64
N PRO A 154 18.63 6.89 -3.04
CA PRO A 154 19.37 7.77 -2.13
C PRO A 154 18.48 8.83 -1.47
N GLY A 155 18.60 8.97 -0.16
CA GLY A 155 17.90 9.98 0.63
C GLY A 155 16.41 9.67 0.89
N ALA A 156 15.95 8.43 0.66
CA ALA A 156 14.58 7.99 0.98
C ALA A 156 14.41 7.37 2.38
N ASN A 157 15.43 7.46 3.24
CA ASN A 157 15.41 6.90 4.60
C ASN A 157 14.70 7.80 5.63
N ASP A 158 13.69 8.56 5.21
CA ASP A 158 12.91 9.44 6.10
C ASP A 158 11.71 8.73 6.76
N GLY A 159 11.58 7.41 6.56
CA GLY A 159 10.48 6.60 7.06
C GLY A 159 9.17 6.77 6.29
N ASN A 160 9.12 7.60 5.25
CA ASN A 160 7.88 7.81 4.52
C ASN A 160 7.46 6.57 3.71
N LEU A 161 8.42 5.82 3.15
CA LEU A 161 8.12 4.61 2.38
C LEU A 161 7.48 3.52 3.25
N THR A 162 7.96 3.34 4.48
CA THR A 162 7.41 2.33 5.41
C THR A 162 5.99 2.70 5.86
N LEU A 163 5.65 3.99 5.94
CA LEU A 163 4.29 4.45 6.23
C LEU A 163 3.25 4.00 5.18
N ALA A 164 3.65 3.70 3.95
CA ALA A 164 2.75 3.15 2.93
C ALA A 164 2.14 1.80 3.37
N PHE A 165 2.92 0.99 4.11
CA PHE A 165 2.51 -0.33 4.59
C PHE A 165 1.87 -0.31 5.98
N ALA A 166 1.93 0.81 6.71
CA ALA A 166 1.49 0.90 8.10
C ALA A 166 0.03 0.47 8.32
N GLY A 167 -0.87 0.73 7.36
CA GLY A 167 -2.27 0.32 7.46
C GLY A 167 -2.46 -1.21 7.45
N ILE A 168 -1.84 -1.89 6.48
CA ILE A 168 -1.92 -3.35 6.36
C ILE A 168 -1.11 -4.04 7.47
N ARG A 169 0.02 -3.46 7.89
CA ARG A 169 0.80 -3.91 9.04
C ARG A 169 -0.01 -3.92 10.33
N GLN A 170 -0.66 -2.80 10.67
CA GLN A 170 -1.53 -2.72 11.84
C GLN A 170 -2.69 -3.73 11.75
N LEU A 171 -3.26 -3.94 10.56
CA LEU A 171 -4.30 -4.94 10.36
C LEU A 171 -3.78 -6.35 10.66
N LEU A 172 -2.63 -6.75 10.11
CA LEU A 172 -2.05 -8.06 10.39
C LEU A 172 -1.68 -8.23 11.87
N ASP A 173 -1.05 -7.22 12.47
CA ASP A 173 -0.64 -7.26 13.87
C ASP A 173 -1.84 -7.42 14.82
N LEU A 174 -3.01 -6.86 14.47
CA LEU A 174 -4.24 -7.06 15.25
C LEU A 174 -4.67 -8.53 15.26
N PHE A 175 -4.59 -9.19 14.10
CA PHE A 175 -5.02 -10.58 13.94
C PHE A 175 -3.99 -11.58 14.46
N LEU A 176 -2.70 -11.31 14.24
CA LEU A 176 -1.60 -12.19 14.64
C LEU A 176 -1.39 -12.16 16.16
N ASN A 177 -1.51 -10.98 16.79
CA ASN A 177 -1.38 -10.85 18.25
C ASN A 177 -2.70 -11.06 19.00
N TRP A 178 -3.83 -11.10 18.28
CA TRP A 178 -5.17 -11.24 18.85
C TRP A 178 -5.58 -10.11 19.82
N ASP A 179 -5.10 -8.89 19.55
CA ASP A 179 -5.25 -7.70 20.40
C ASP A 179 -6.64 -7.04 20.31
N TRP A 180 -7.71 -7.84 20.15
CA TRP A 180 -9.07 -7.33 19.95
C TRP A 180 -9.60 -6.50 21.12
N SER A 181 -9.26 -6.88 22.36
CA SER A 181 -9.67 -6.12 23.54
C SER A 181 -9.06 -4.71 23.55
N LEU A 182 -7.78 -4.60 23.14
CA LEU A 182 -7.08 -3.31 23.01
C LEU A 182 -7.69 -2.48 21.88
N TYR A 183 -7.86 -3.09 20.70
CA TYR A 183 -8.44 -2.40 19.55
C TYR A 183 -9.82 -1.80 19.84
N LEU A 184 -10.69 -2.57 20.51
CA LEU A 184 -12.05 -2.13 20.81
C LEU A 184 -12.11 -1.10 21.94
N ALA A 185 -11.21 -1.17 22.93
CA ALA A 185 -11.13 -0.20 24.01
C ALA A 185 -10.61 1.17 23.53
N ASP A 186 -9.62 1.14 22.63
CA ASP A 186 -8.96 2.34 22.12
C ASP A 186 -9.56 2.87 20.82
N TYR A 187 -10.66 2.28 20.33
CA TYR A 187 -11.27 2.68 19.07
C TYR A 187 -11.70 4.16 19.11
N GLY A 188 -11.31 4.92 18.08
CA GLY A 188 -11.57 6.35 17.97
C GLY A 188 -10.56 7.26 18.68
N GLN A 189 -9.61 6.70 19.43
CA GLN A 189 -8.54 7.48 20.06
C GLN A 189 -7.38 7.74 19.07
N THR A 190 -6.82 8.94 19.09
CA THR A 190 -5.75 9.36 18.17
C THR A 190 -4.39 8.70 18.44
N ASN A 191 -4.17 8.20 19.65
CA ASN A 191 -2.96 7.51 20.08
C ASN A 191 -3.09 5.97 20.05
N SER A 192 -4.17 5.44 19.47
CA SER A 192 -4.40 4.00 19.40
C SER A 192 -3.33 3.27 18.58
N LYS A 193 -2.86 2.12 19.06
CA LYS A 193 -1.91 1.23 18.35
C LYS A 193 -2.39 0.86 16.94
N TYR A 194 -3.71 0.75 16.77
CA TYR A 194 -4.37 0.26 15.57
C TYR A 194 -5.20 1.35 14.88
N VAL A 195 -4.81 2.62 15.03
CA VAL A 195 -5.53 3.79 14.51
C VAL A 195 -5.82 3.74 12.99
N ARG A 196 -5.05 3.00 12.20
CA ARG A 196 -5.22 2.86 10.74
C ARG A 196 -6.13 1.69 10.35
N VAL A 197 -6.53 0.85 11.30
CA VAL A 197 -7.42 -0.29 11.04
C VAL A 197 -8.86 0.20 11.01
N GLN A 198 -9.52 0.00 9.86
CA GLN A 198 -10.93 0.33 9.70
C GLN A 198 -11.80 -0.83 10.21
N PRO A 199 -12.86 -0.58 11.00
CA PRO A 199 -13.73 -1.64 11.52
C PRO A 199 -14.32 -2.53 10.43
N GLN A 200 -14.67 -1.95 9.27
CA GLN A 200 -15.24 -2.70 8.14
C GLN A 200 -14.25 -3.72 7.58
N VAL A 201 -12.98 -3.32 7.43
CA VAL A 201 -11.89 -4.16 6.95
C VAL A 201 -11.60 -5.29 7.94
N ALA A 202 -11.51 -4.94 9.24
CA ALA A 202 -11.32 -5.92 10.30
C ALA A 202 -12.49 -6.91 10.40
N LEU A 203 -13.74 -6.44 10.26
CA LEU A 203 -14.93 -7.29 10.27
C LEU A 203 -14.91 -8.29 9.11
N SER A 204 -14.69 -7.81 7.88
CA SER A 204 -14.64 -8.67 6.69
C SER A 204 -13.60 -9.78 6.83
N LEU A 205 -12.38 -9.43 7.27
CA LEU A 205 -11.31 -10.41 7.44
C LEU A 205 -11.59 -11.39 8.59
N LEU A 206 -12.17 -10.92 9.71
CA LEU A 206 -12.53 -11.77 10.84
C LEU A 206 -13.65 -12.76 10.49
N GLU A 207 -14.61 -12.38 9.64
CA GLU A 207 -15.64 -13.27 9.14
C GLU A 207 -15.06 -14.40 8.27
N LYS A 208 -14.09 -14.09 7.40
CA LYS A 208 -13.37 -15.10 6.61
C LYS A 208 -12.63 -16.09 7.51
N LEU A 209 -11.92 -15.59 8.54
CA LEU A 209 -11.20 -16.42 9.51
C LEU A 209 -12.16 -17.30 10.33
N HIS A 210 -13.27 -16.74 10.80
CA HIS A 210 -14.30 -17.46 11.54
C HIS A 210 -14.93 -18.60 10.73
N ASN A 211 -15.19 -18.36 9.44
CA ASN A 211 -15.80 -19.33 8.56
C ASN A 211 -14.91 -20.57 8.34
N ALA A 212 -13.58 -20.40 8.31
CA ALA A 212 -12.64 -21.51 8.27
C ALA A 212 -12.67 -22.34 9.57
N ASP A 213 -12.64 -21.68 10.73
CA ASP A 213 -12.66 -22.33 12.05
C ASP A 213 -13.96 -23.12 12.30
N LYS A 214 -15.11 -22.65 11.79
CA LYS A 214 -16.39 -23.36 11.90
C LYS A 214 -16.34 -24.76 11.28
N LYS A 215 -15.73 -24.93 10.10
CA LYS A 215 -15.65 -26.25 9.45
C LYS A 215 -14.77 -27.23 10.23
N LYS A 216 -13.67 -26.74 10.83
CA LYS A 216 -12.74 -27.56 11.62
C LYS A 216 -13.36 -28.05 12.94
N ASN A 217 -14.16 -27.20 13.59
CA ASN A 217 -14.71 -27.47 14.93
C ASN A 217 -15.98 -28.34 14.94
N THR A 218 -16.64 -28.57 13.80
CA THR A 218 -17.84 -29.42 13.72
C THR A 218 -17.55 -30.89 14.03
N ILE A 219 -16.29 -31.34 13.91
CA ILE A 219 -15.92 -32.75 14.07
C ILE A 219 -15.33 -33.05 15.47
N PHE A 220 -14.71 -32.07 16.15
CA PHE A 220 -13.99 -32.31 17.43
C PHE A 220 -14.18 -31.24 18.53
N GLY A 221 -14.87 -30.13 18.26
CA GLY A 221 -14.87 -28.94 19.13
C GLY A 221 -15.73 -29.02 20.40
N SER A 222 -16.36 -30.16 20.69
CA SER A 222 -17.21 -30.30 21.89
C SER A 222 -16.43 -30.66 23.16
N LEU A 223 -15.14 -31.03 23.07
CA LEU A 223 -14.42 -31.63 24.21
C LEU A 223 -13.42 -30.70 24.92
N ASN A 224 -13.11 -29.52 24.39
CA ASN A 224 -12.05 -28.66 24.95
C ASN A 224 -12.55 -27.26 25.42
N LYS A 225 -12.35 -26.92 26.70
CA LYS A 225 -12.80 -25.66 27.31
C LYS A 225 -12.19 -24.42 26.64
N LYS A 226 -10.89 -24.50 26.29
CA LYS A 226 -10.16 -23.39 25.64
C LYS A 226 -10.74 -23.01 24.27
N GLU A 227 -11.19 -24.00 23.49
CA GLU A 227 -11.80 -23.75 22.18
C GLU A 227 -13.17 -23.07 22.31
N ARG A 228 -13.95 -23.45 23.32
CA ARG A 228 -15.25 -22.81 23.61
C ARG A 228 -15.07 -21.35 24.01
N ASP A 229 -14.09 -21.04 24.85
CA ASP A 229 -13.82 -19.68 25.31
C ASP A 229 -13.30 -18.82 24.14
N LYS A 230 -12.43 -19.35 23.28
CA LYS A 230 -11.98 -18.68 22.05
C LYS A 230 -13.16 -18.39 21.10
N LYS A 231 -14.07 -19.35 20.93
CA LYS A 231 -15.27 -19.17 20.08
C LYS A 231 -16.19 -18.08 20.63
N LYS A 232 -16.43 -18.07 21.95
CA LYS A 232 -17.24 -17.02 22.59
C LYS A 232 -16.61 -15.64 22.42
N LEU A 233 -15.30 -15.52 22.65
CA LEU A 233 -14.58 -14.27 22.44
C LEU A 233 -14.76 -13.76 21.02
N LEU A 234 -14.58 -14.64 20.03
CA LEU A 234 -14.72 -14.30 18.63
C LEU A 234 -16.15 -13.86 18.26
N ASP A 235 -17.17 -14.56 18.74
CA ASP A 235 -18.58 -14.18 18.54
C ASP A 235 -18.88 -12.80 19.16
N THR A 236 -18.31 -12.51 20.34
CA THR A 236 -18.40 -11.19 20.99
C THR A 236 -17.73 -10.10 20.16
N VAL A 237 -16.50 -10.33 19.69
CA VAL A 237 -15.76 -9.37 18.86
C VAL A 237 -16.51 -9.09 17.57
N LEU A 238 -17.03 -10.11 16.88
CA LEU A 238 -17.85 -9.94 15.66
C LEU A 238 -19.09 -9.08 15.94
N LYS A 239 -19.77 -9.31 17.05
CA LYS A 239 -20.94 -8.51 17.44
C LYS A 239 -20.56 -7.04 17.68
N GLN A 240 -19.46 -6.79 18.38
CA GLN A 240 -18.99 -5.43 18.67
C GLN A 240 -18.53 -4.71 17.40
N LEU A 241 -17.78 -5.37 16.51
CA LEU A 241 -17.36 -4.82 15.22
C LEU A 241 -18.54 -4.45 14.34
N ARG A 242 -19.57 -5.31 14.24
CA ARG A 242 -20.82 -4.98 13.52
C ARG A 242 -21.51 -3.76 14.11
N GLY A 243 -21.52 -3.64 15.43
CA GLY A 243 -22.02 -2.46 16.13
C GLY A 243 -21.27 -1.18 15.72
N LEU A 244 -19.93 -1.24 15.70
CA LEU A 244 -19.08 -0.11 15.27
C LEU A 244 -19.35 0.26 13.82
N VAL A 245 -19.34 -0.72 12.90
CA VAL A 245 -19.61 -0.51 11.47
C VAL A 245 -20.95 0.17 11.26
N ASN A 246 -22.03 -0.36 11.86
CA ASN A 246 -23.37 0.18 11.69
C ASN A 246 -23.51 1.58 12.31
N GLY A 247 -22.81 1.86 13.42
CA GLY A 247 -22.77 3.17 14.04
C GLY A 247 -22.01 4.22 13.21
N SER A 248 -20.91 3.84 12.57
CA SER A 248 -20.15 4.75 11.70
C SER A 248 -20.91 5.12 10.42
N THR A 249 -21.74 4.23 9.87
CA THR A 249 -22.56 4.52 8.68
C THR A 249 -23.64 5.58 8.95
N GLN A 250 -24.11 5.72 10.19
CA GLN A 250 -25.12 6.72 10.57
C GLN A 250 -24.56 8.14 10.74
N GLN A 251 -23.26 8.30 10.99
CA GLN A 251 -22.62 9.62 11.14
C GLN A 251 -22.32 10.32 9.79
N ILE A 252 -22.41 9.61 8.66
CA ILE A 252 -22.12 10.16 7.32
C ILE A 252 -23.40 10.70 6.64
N GLN A 253 -24.58 10.44 7.21
CA GLN A 253 -25.88 10.90 6.69
C GLN A 253 -26.53 12.02 7.52
N GLY A 254 -25.81 12.60 8.50
CA GLY A 254 -26.28 13.67 9.38
C GLY A 254 -25.63 15.02 9.09
#